data_AF-A0A448JC76-F1
#
_entry.id   AF-A0A448JC76-F1
#
_cell.length_a   1.000
_cell.length_b   1.000
_cell.length_c   1.000
_cell.angle_alpha   90.00
_cell.angle_beta   90.00
_cell.angle_gamma   90.00
#
_symmetry.space_group_name_H-M   'P 1'
#
loop_
_entity.id
_entity.type
_entity.pdbx_description
1 polymer ?
#
loop_
_entity_poly.entity_id
_entity_poly.type
_entity_poly.pdbx_seq_one_letter_code
_entity_poly.pdbx_strand_id
1 'polypeptide(L)'
;MSFNAEIKTRQERVLQVEKGEFLKRFQKEKAIKFIEFLLGRYQQYGIKDFDEGLAPLIELSSLGNVKEIVSEFGGVENLKQSVDDLQREIYAR
;
A
#
# COMPACT_ATOMS: atom_id res chain seq x y z
N MET A 1 -19.27 12.99 -27.68
CA MET A 1 -19.18 12.50 -26.29
C MET A 1 -17.80 11.89 -26.11
N SER A 2 -16.78 12.68 -25.71
CA SER A 2 -15.47 12.13 -25.38
C SER A 2 -15.43 11.79 -23.90
N PHE A 3 -15.47 10.49 -23.58
CA PHE A 3 -15.06 10.00 -22.25
C PHE A 3 -13.53 10.05 -22.17
N ASN A 4 -12.97 11.26 -21.99
CA ASN A 4 -11.62 11.40 -21.45
C ASN A 4 -11.74 11.35 -19.92
N ALA A 5 -11.97 10.15 -19.37
CA ALA A 5 -11.58 9.94 -17.99
C ALA A 5 -10.04 9.98 -18.00
N GLU A 6 -9.46 11.04 -17.44
CA GLU A 6 -8.00 11.15 -17.31
C GLU A 6 -7.45 9.87 -16.69
N ILE A 7 -6.69 9.10 -17.47
CA ILE A 7 -6.02 7.91 -16.97
C ILE A 7 -4.90 8.40 -16.06
N LYS A 8 -5.15 8.40 -14.74
CA LYS A 8 -4.10 8.68 -13.75
C LYS A 8 -2.95 7.71 -13.93
N THR A 9 -1.74 8.26 -14.08
CA THR A 9 -0.49 7.52 -14.04
C THR A 9 -0.31 6.84 -12.67
N ARG A 10 0.58 5.83 -12.59
CA ARG A 10 0.86 5.17 -11.30
C ARG A 10 1.37 6.16 -10.24
N GLN A 11 2.19 7.13 -10.67
CA GLN A 11 2.69 8.18 -9.80
C GLN A 11 1.56 9.06 -9.25
N GLU A 12 0.61 9.46 -10.10
CA GLU A 12 -0.55 10.26 -9.64
C GLU A 12 -1.42 9.50 -8.63
N ARG A 13 -1.60 8.19 -8.84
CA ARG A 13 -2.32 7.33 -7.88
C ARG A 13 -1.59 7.22 -6.55
N VAL A 14 -0.27 7.07 -6.57
CA VAL A 14 0.54 7.09 -5.34
C VAL A 14 0.38 8.42 -4.61
N LEU A 15 0.56 9.54 -5.31
CA LEU A 15 0.41 10.88 -4.74
C LEU A 15 -0.99 11.12 -4.16
N GLN A 16 -2.04 10.56 -4.76
CA GLN A 16 -3.40 10.61 -4.21
C GLN A 16 -3.49 9.91 -2.86
N VAL A 17 -2.91 8.71 -2.72
CA VAL A 17 -2.93 7.98 -1.44
C VAL A 17 -2.07 8.69 -0.39
N GLU A 18 -0.89 9.16 -0.76
CA GLU A 18 0.04 9.86 0.14
C GLU A 18 -0.54 11.18 0.67
N LYS A 19 -1.26 11.92 -0.16
CA LYS A 19 -1.92 13.18 0.23
C LYS A 19 -3.31 13.00 0.83
N GLY A 20 -3.86 11.80 0.73
CA GLY A 20 -5.19 11.47 1.24
C GLY A 20 -5.21 11.22 2.75
N GLU A 21 -6.37 10.81 3.25
CA GLU A 21 -6.54 10.46 4.65
C GLU A 21 -6.08 9.03 4.97
N PHE A 22 -5.76 8.23 3.94
CA PHE A 22 -5.45 6.80 4.09
C PHE A 22 -4.28 6.56 5.04
N LEU A 23 -3.15 7.26 4.86
CA LEU A 23 -1.98 7.09 5.73
C LEU A 23 -2.25 7.52 7.18
N LYS A 24 -3.18 8.46 7.40
CA LYS A 24 -3.51 8.99 8.72
C LYS A 24 -4.22 7.98 9.63
N ARG A 25 -4.76 6.90 9.06
CA ARG A 25 -5.40 5.82 9.86
C ARG A 25 -4.40 4.96 10.62
N PHE A 26 -3.12 4.97 10.22
CA PHE A 26 -2.08 4.21 10.87
C PHE A 26 -1.42 5.05 11.96
N GLN A 27 -1.39 4.52 13.19
CA GLN A 27 -0.81 5.22 14.34
C GLN A 27 0.68 4.89 14.55
N LYS A 28 1.14 3.77 14.01
CA LYS A 28 2.51 3.28 14.22
C LYS A 28 3.38 3.63 13.02
N GLU A 29 4.52 4.26 13.28
CA GLU A 29 5.45 4.72 12.25
C GLU A 29 5.88 3.58 11.31
N LYS A 30 6.14 2.38 11.87
CA LYS A 30 6.54 1.21 11.08
C LYS A 30 5.43 0.73 10.13
N ALA A 31 4.16 0.85 10.52
CA ALA A 31 3.02 0.56 9.63
C ALA A 31 2.94 1.58 8.48
N ILE A 32 3.11 2.87 8.77
CA ILE A 32 3.14 3.93 7.75
C ILE A 32 4.26 3.67 6.74
N LYS A 33 5.49 3.44 7.23
CA LYS A 33 6.66 3.13 6.38
C LYS A 33 6.46 1.90 5.52
N PHE A 34 5.76 0.88 6.04
CA PHE A 34 5.45 -0.31 5.24
C PHE A 34 4.46 -0.01 4.12
N ILE A 35 3.43 0.80 4.36
CA ILE A 35 2.50 1.23 3.32
C ILE A 35 3.18 2.12 2.27
N GLU A 36 4.03 3.05 2.69
CA GLU A 36 4.84 3.87 1.77
C GLU A 36 5.76 3.00 0.90
N PHE A 37 6.37 1.97 1.49
CA PHE A 37 7.14 0.97 0.74
C PHE A 37 6.28 0.27 -0.32
N LEU A 38 5.07 -0.17 0.04
CA LEU A 38 4.14 -0.81 -0.92
C LEU A 38 3.73 0.14 -2.05
N LEU A 39 3.51 1.43 -1.76
CA LEU A 39 3.24 2.45 -2.77
C LEU A 39 4.43 2.62 -3.73
N GLY A 40 5.66 2.63 -3.21
CA GLY A 40 6.87 2.65 -4.03
C GLY A 40 7.00 1.43 -4.94
N ARG A 41 6.71 0.23 -4.41
CA ARG A 41 6.66 -1.01 -5.20
C ARG A 41 5.59 -0.95 -6.29
N TYR A 42 4.38 -0.50 -5.96
CA TYR A 42 3.31 -0.30 -6.93
C TYR A 42 3.72 0.70 -8.03
N GLN A 43 4.38 1.80 -7.68
CA GLN A 43 4.83 2.79 -8.66
C GLN A 43 5.76 2.15 -9.69
N GLN A 44 6.73 1.34 -9.24
CA GLN A 44 7.74 0.71 -10.09
C GLN A 44 7.20 -0.51 -10.85
N TYR A 45 6.59 -1.46 -10.16
CA TYR A 45 6.25 -2.79 -10.69
C TYR A 45 4.76 -2.97 -10.99
N GLY A 46 3.90 -2.09 -10.47
CA GLY A 46 2.46 -2.20 -10.56
C GLY A 46 1.89 -3.22 -9.58
N ILE A 47 0.57 -3.46 -9.67
CA ILE A 47 -0.15 -4.27 -8.68
C ILE A 47 0.25 -5.76 -8.65
N LYS A 48 0.81 -6.27 -9.77
CA LYS A 48 1.26 -7.66 -9.89
C LYS A 48 2.31 -8.05 -8.86
N ASP A 49 3.05 -7.07 -8.34
CA ASP A 49 4.03 -7.28 -7.30
C ASP A 49 3.42 -7.79 -5.98
N PHE A 50 2.10 -7.62 -5.80
CA PHE A 50 1.40 -8.05 -4.59
C PHE A 50 0.88 -9.49 -4.72
N ASP A 51 0.94 -10.10 -5.92
CA ASP A 51 0.43 -11.45 -6.18
C ASP A 51 1.26 -12.54 -5.48
N GLU A 52 2.53 -12.25 -5.14
CA GLU A 52 3.43 -13.14 -4.39
C GLU A 52 3.11 -13.18 -2.87
N GLY A 53 2.17 -12.33 -2.43
CA GLY A 53 1.76 -12.20 -1.04
C GLY A 53 2.65 -11.26 -0.22
N LEU A 54 2.32 -11.12 1.07
CA LEU A 54 2.92 -10.08 1.92
C LEU A 54 4.26 -10.47 2.55
N ALA A 55 4.54 -11.77 2.72
CA ALA A 55 5.78 -12.19 3.39
C ALA A 55 7.04 -11.78 2.60
N PRO A 56 7.13 -12.00 1.27
CA PRO A 56 8.27 -11.51 0.48
C PRO A 56 8.41 -9.99 0.53
N LEU A 57 7.29 -9.26 0.49
CA LEU A 57 7.28 -7.80 0.55
C LEU A 57 7.77 -7.28 1.90
N ILE A 58 7.45 -7.96 3.00
CA ILE A 58 7.95 -7.64 4.35
C ILE A 58 9.47 -7.86 4.43
N GLU A 59 9.97 -8.98 3.90
CA GLU A 59 11.41 -9.24 3.87
C GLU A 59 12.15 -8.19 3.03
N LEU A 60 11.61 -7.83 1.87
CA LEU A 60 12.16 -6.81 0.98
C LEU A 60 12.16 -5.41 1.61
N SER A 61 11.16 -5.09 2.43
CA SER A 61 11.06 -3.76 3.05
C SER A 61 12.16 -3.50 4.08
N SER A 62 12.82 -4.54 4.61
CA SER A 62 13.84 -4.44 5.66
C SER A 62 13.36 -3.68 6.92
N LEU A 63 12.04 -3.66 7.18
CA LEU A 63 11.43 -2.96 8.33
C LEU A 63 11.28 -3.85 9.57
N GLY A 64 11.59 -5.14 9.45
CA GLY A 64 11.48 -6.15 10.49
C GLY A 64 11.03 -7.49 9.89
N ASN A 65 10.82 -8.47 10.76
CA ASN A 65 10.26 -9.75 10.33
C ASN A 65 8.72 -9.71 10.19
N VAL A 66 8.16 -10.77 9.60
CA VAL A 66 6.70 -10.91 9.39
C VAL A 66 5.90 -10.71 10.67
N LYS A 67 6.33 -11.28 11.80
CA LYS A 67 5.63 -11.17 13.09
C LYS A 67 5.61 -9.74 13.61
N GLU A 68 6.72 -9.02 13.48
CA GLU A 68 6.80 -7.61 13.86
C GLU A 68 5.84 -6.77 13.02
N ILE A 69 5.91 -6.88 11.70
CA ILE A 69 5.02 -6.10 10.81
C ILE A 69 3.55 -6.42 11.11
N VAL A 70 3.18 -7.70 11.21
CA VAL A 70 1.80 -8.10 11.58
C VAL A 70 1.33 -7.44 12.88
N SER A 71 2.21 -7.35 13.89
CA SER A 71 1.89 -6.68 15.16
C SER A 71 1.68 -5.17 14.99
N GLU A 72 2.36 -4.53 14.04
CA GLU A 72 2.17 -3.10 13.76
C GLU A 72 0.73 -2.78 13.31
N PHE A 73 0.10 -3.72 12.58
CA PHE A 73 -1.29 -3.60 12.10
C PHE A 73 -2.31 -4.17 13.10
N GLY A 74 -1.88 -4.76 14.22
CA GLY A 74 -2.76 -5.35 15.22
C GLY A 74 -3.25 -6.76 14.88
N GLY A 75 -2.61 -7.44 13.93
CA GLY A 75 -2.95 -8.82 13.55
C GLY A 75 -2.89 -9.06 12.04
N VAL A 76 -2.89 -10.34 11.66
CA VAL A 76 -2.76 -10.76 10.26
C VAL A 76 -3.97 -10.31 9.43
N GLU A 77 -5.17 -10.38 10.00
CA GLU A 77 -6.40 -9.95 9.33
C GLU A 77 -6.39 -8.44 9.07
N ASN A 78 -5.99 -7.63 10.06
CA ASN A 78 -5.86 -6.19 9.89
C ASN A 78 -4.79 -5.80 8.87
N LEU A 79 -3.66 -6.52 8.83
CA LEU A 79 -2.64 -6.32 7.82
C LEU A 79 -3.20 -6.59 6.41
N LYS A 80 -3.85 -7.75 6.20
CA LYS A 80 -4.46 -8.09 4.91
C LYS A 80 -5.50 -7.07 4.48
N GLN A 81 -6.42 -6.73 5.39
CA GLN A 81 -7.43 -5.70 5.13
C GLN A 81 -6.78 -4.36 4.80
N SER A 82 -5.70 -4.01 5.49
CA SER A 82 -4.99 -2.75 5.24
C SER A 82 -4.39 -2.69 3.85
N VAL A 83 -3.87 -3.81 3.35
CA VAL A 83 -3.36 -3.91 1.98
C VAL A 83 -4.51 -3.91 0.97
N ASP A 84 -5.60 -4.63 1.22
CA ASP A 84 -6.77 -4.61 0.33
C ASP A 84 -7.36 -3.20 0.19
N ASP A 85 -7.45 -2.46 1.30
CA ASP A 85 -7.88 -1.06 1.28
C ASP A 85 -6.87 -0.18 0.54
N LEU A 86 -5.56 -0.41 0.69
CA LEU A 86 -4.54 0.30 -0.08
C LEU A 86 -4.78 0.14 -1.58
N GLN A 87 -5.06 -1.09 -2.03
CA GLN A 87 -5.39 -1.34 -3.43
C GLN A 87 -6.63 -0.55 -3.85
N ARG A 88 -7.68 -0.52 -3.03
CA ARG A 88 -8.89 0.26 -3.32
C ARG A 88 -8.58 1.75 -3.46
N GLU A 89 -7.76 2.31 -2.59
CA GLU A 89 -7.36 3.73 -2.64
C GLU A 89 -6.53 4.04 -3.90
N ILE A 90 -5.60 3.16 -4.28
CA ILE A 90 -4.80 3.29 -5.51
C ILE A 90 -5.68 3.31 -6.77
N TYR A 91 -6.81 2.60 -6.75
CA TYR A 91 -7.75 2.50 -7.87
C TYR A 91 -8.99 3.39 -7.72
N ALA A 92 -9.08 4.18 -6.64
CA ALA A 92 -10.17 5.14 -6.44
C ALA A 92 -10.08 6.25 -7.50
N ARG A 93 -11.20 6.48 -8.19
CA ARG A 93 -11.29 7.39 -9.35
C ARG A 93 -11.17 8.85 -8.92
#